data_AF-A0A333FSQ6-F1
#
_entry.id   AF-A0A333FSQ6-F1
#
_cell.length_a   1.000
_cell.length_b   1.000
_cell.length_c   1.000
_cell.angle_alpha   90.00
_cell.angle_beta   90.00
_cell.angle_gamma   90.00
#
_symmetry.space_group_name_H-M   'P 1'
#
loop_
_entity.id
_entity.type
_entity.pdbx_description
1 polymer ?
#
loop_
_entity_poly.entity_id
_entity_poly.type
_entity_poly.pdbx_seq_one_letter_code
_entity_poly.pdbx_strand_id
1 'polypeptide(L)'
;MVQLGWFTPQEIATARQEQGVVGDLAGYSFFNIQGKPVDTVMNDRVIGLSLEQLRAIPCVIAIASESTKATAILGALRTGVIDVLATSASNARSVINMQKAL
;
A
#
# COMPACT_ATOMS: atom_id res chain seq x y z
N MET A 1 -5.21 11.28 -0.56
CA MET A 1 -6.13 11.20 -1.71
C MET A 1 -7.48 11.83 -1.42
N VAL A 2 -8.23 11.35 -0.42
CA VAL A 2 -9.55 11.93 -0.07
C VAL A 2 -9.48 13.41 0.27
N GLN A 3 -8.55 13.80 1.15
CA GLN A 3 -8.36 15.22 1.53
C GLN A 3 -7.96 16.11 0.35
N LEU A 4 -7.34 15.53 -0.69
CA LEU A 4 -6.93 16.24 -1.91
C LEU A 4 -8.04 16.27 -2.98
N GLY A 5 -9.18 15.64 -2.72
CA GLY A 5 -10.32 15.58 -3.64
C GLY A 5 -10.13 14.64 -4.83
N TRP A 6 -9.11 13.77 -4.83
CA TRP A 6 -8.88 12.84 -5.95
C TRP A 6 -9.90 11.71 -5.98
N PHE A 7 -10.30 11.23 -4.80
CA PHE A 7 -11.31 10.18 -4.62
C PHE A 7 -12.26 10.58 -3.51
N THR A 8 -13.50 10.15 -3.63
CA THR A 8 -14.53 10.29 -2.60
C THR A 8 -14.24 9.37 -1.41
N PRO A 9 -14.71 9.72 -0.20
CA PRO A 9 -14.65 8.81 0.94
C PRO A 9 -15.32 7.45 0.66
N GLN A 10 -16.41 7.45 -0.11
CA GLN A 10 -17.17 6.25 -0.47
C GLN A 10 -16.34 5.30 -1.32
N GLU A 11 -15.64 5.79 -2.34
CA GLU A 11 -14.79 4.94 -3.20
C GLU A 11 -13.68 4.25 -2.40
N ILE A 12 -13.04 4.98 -1.47
CA ILE A 12 -12.01 4.40 -0.60
C ILE A 12 -12.61 3.39 0.39
N ALA A 13 -13.81 3.66 0.91
CA ALA A 13 -14.50 2.74 1.80
C ALA A 13 -14.86 1.43 1.08
N THR A 14 -15.45 1.51 -0.12
CA THR A 14 -15.77 0.37 -0.98
C THR A 14 -14.53 -0.46 -1.30
N ALA A 15 -13.44 0.18 -1.73
CA ALA A 15 -12.20 -0.52 -2.04
C ALA A 15 -11.63 -1.28 -0.82
N ARG A 16 -11.72 -0.70 0.38
CA ARG A 16 -11.27 -1.35 1.61
C ARG A 16 -12.19 -2.50 2.05
N GLN A 17 -13.50 -2.27 2.06
CA GLN A 17 -14.47 -3.20 2.64
C GLN A 17 -14.81 -4.36 1.70
N GLU A 18 -14.95 -4.08 0.41
CA GLU A 18 -15.43 -5.05 -0.57
C GLU A 18 -14.28 -5.72 -1.33
N GLN A 19 -13.16 -5.01 -1.54
CA GLN A 19 -12.05 -5.48 -2.38
C GLN A 19 -10.79 -5.81 -1.56
N GLY A 20 -10.81 -5.56 -0.25
CA GLY A 20 -9.71 -5.89 0.66
C GLY A 20 -8.45 -5.04 0.48
N VAL A 21 -8.58 -3.86 -0.12
CA VAL A 21 -7.46 -2.91 -0.25
C VAL A 21 -6.98 -2.50 1.13
N VAL A 22 -5.67 -2.60 1.38
CA VAL A 22 -5.05 -2.14 2.62
C VAL A 22 -4.17 -0.90 2.43
N GLY A 23 -3.77 -0.62 1.20
CA GLY A 23 -2.95 0.55 0.84
C GLY A 23 -2.70 0.64 -0.66
N ASP A 24 -1.89 1.64 -1.02
CA ASP A 24 -1.43 1.89 -2.38
C ASP A 24 0.07 2.25 -2.40
N LEU A 25 0.71 2.05 -3.54
CA LEU A 25 2.05 2.58 -3.83
C LEU A 25 1.96 3.68 -4.88
N ALA A 26 2.56 4.83 -4.57
CA ALA A 26 2.63 6.01 -5.42
C ALA A 26 1.28 6.48 -5.98
N GLY A 27 0.19 6.20 -5.27
CA GLY A 27 -1.15 6.60 -5.65
C GLY A 27 -1.84 5.77 -6.71
N TYR A 28 -1.14 4.83 -7.35
CA TYR A 28 -1.62 4.07 -8.50
C TYR A 28 -1.85 2.59 -8.16
N SER A 29 -0.84 1.92 -7.61
CA SER A 29 -0.90 0.48 -7.41
C SER A 29 -1.53 0.14 -6.06
N PHE A 30 -2.86 -0.04 -6.02
CA PHE A 30 -3.58 -0.53 -4.84
C PHE A 30 -3.33 -2.01 -4.61
N PHE A 31 -3.20 -2.43 -3.35
CA PHE A 31 -2.89 -3.81 -2.99
C PHE A 31 -3.61 -4.29 -1.73
N ASN A 32 -3.75 -5.61 -1.60
CA ASN A 32 -4.29 -6.28 -0.41
C ASN A 32 -3.19 -6.70 0.58
N ILE A 33 -3.58 -7.30 1.71
CA ILE A 33 -2.63 -7.68 2.77
C ILE A 33 -1.62 -8.77 2.35
N GLN A 34 -1.90 -9.51 1.27
CA GLN A 34 -0.98 -10.47 0.68
C GLN A 34 -0.03 -9.82 -0.34
N GLY A 35 -0.10 -8.50 -0.53
CA GLY A 35 0.70 -7.77 -1.51
C GLY A 35 0.28 -8.01 -2.95
N LYS A 36 -0.92 -8.56 -3.18
CA LYS A 36 -1.46 -8.72 -4.54
C LYS A 36 -2.11 -7.42 -4.99
N PRO A 37 -1.93 -7.00 -6.24
CA PRO A 37 -2.63 -5.86 -6.79
C PRO A 37 -4.14 -6.11 -6.73
N VAL A 38 -4.90 -5.05 -6.42
CA VAL A 38 -6.36 -5.07 -6.40
C VAL A 38 -6.84 -4.14 -7.51
N ASP A 39 -7.73 -4.65 -8.35
CA ASP A 39 -8.31 -3.84 -9.40
C ASP A 39 -9.46 -2.99 -8.86
N THR A 40 -9.31 -1.68 -8.97
CA THR A 40 -10.25 -0.71 -8.42
C THR A 40 -10.64 0.29 -9.51
N VAL A 41 -11.85 0.85 -9.42
CA VAL A 41 -12.31 1.94 -10.30
C VAL A 41 -11.44 3.21 -10.21
N MET A 42 -10.51 3.27 -9.26
CA MET A 42 -9.56 4.37 -9.10
C MET A 42 -8.35 4.20 -10.01
N ASN A 43 -8.00 2.97 -10.41
CA ASN A 43 -6.83 2.67 -11.23
C ASN A 43 -6.89 3.38 -12.59
N ASP A 44 -8.06 3.43 -13.22
CA ASP A 44 -8.29 4.06 -14.53
C ASP A 44 -8.19 5.59 -14.51
N ARG A 45 -8.06 6.20 -13.33
CA ARG A 45 -8.06 7.66 -13.13
C ARG A 45 -6.72 8.20 -12.65
N VAL A 46 -5.71 7.36 -12.53
CA VAL A 46 -4.40 7.75 -12.02
C VAL A 46 -3.32 7.47 -13.07
N ILE A 47 -2.48 8.46 -13.31
CA ILE A 47 -1.24 8.29 -14.06
C ILE A 47 -0.13 8.06 -13.04
N GLY A 48 0.45 6.86 -13.01
CA GLY A 48 1.51 6.50 -12.08
C GLY A 48 2.29 5.26 -12.52
N LEU A 49 3.19 4.80 -11.66
CA LEU A 49 4.01 3.61 -11.92
C LEU A 49 3.27 2.34 -11.49
N SER A 50 3.21 1.35 -12.38
CA SER A 50 2.74 0.00 -12.05
C SER A 50 3.72 -0.70 -11.10
N LEU A 51 3.25 -1.75 -10.42
CA LEU A 51 4.14 -2.61 -9.60
C LEU A 51 5.28 -3.24 -10.42
N GLU A 52 5.04 -3.52 -11.71
CA GLU A 52 6.06 -4.06 -12.60
C GLU A 52 7.13 -3.01 -12.91
N GLN A 53 6.72 -1.76 -13.18
CA GLN A 53 7.65 -0.66 -13.40
C GLN A 53 8.45 -0.33 -12.13
N LEU A 54 7.80 -0.35 -10.96
CA LEU A 54 8.49 -0.19 -9.68
C LEU A 54 9.55 -1.29 -9.45
N ARG A 55 9.23 -2.54 -9.81
CA ARG A 55 10.17 -3.67 -9.68
C ARG A 55 11.41 -3.54 -10.57
N ALA A 56 11.33 -2.79 -11.67
CA ALA A 56 12.48 -2.53 -12.55
C ALA A 56 13.42 -1.43 -12.01
N ILE A 57 12.99 -0.67 -10.99
CA ILE A 57 13.82 0.38 -10.38
C ILE A 57 14.88 -0.30 -9.48
N PRO A 58 16.18 0.06 -9.60
CA PRO A 58 17.24 -0.61 -8.83
C PRO A 58 17.14 -0.49 -7.30
N CYS A 59 16.43 0.52 -6.81
CA CYS A 59 16.23 0.74 -5.38
C CYS A 59 14.95 1.55 -5.14
N VAL A 60 13.97 0.92 -4.49
CA VAL A 60 12.70 1.53 -4.08
C VAL A 60 12.70 1.70 -2.57
N ILE A 61 12.64 2.97 -2.14
CA ILE A 61 12.55 3.36 -0.74
C ILE A 61 11.12 3.77 -0.41
N ALA A 62 10.46 3.03 0.48
CA ALA A 62 9.15 3.39 1.02
C ALA A 62 9.30 4.07 2.37
N ILE A 63 8.49 5.10 2.61
CA ILE A 63 8.48 5.87 3.87
C ILE A 63 7.06 5.88 4.43
N ALA A 64 6.89 5.41 5.67
CA ALA A 64 5.61 5.43 6.38
C ALA A 64 5.84 5.39 7.89
N SER A 65 5.22 6.27 8.67
CA SER A 65 5.51 6.38 10.13
C SER A 65 4.27 6.39 11.01
N GLU A 66 3.09 6.63 10.44
CA GLU A 66 1.82 6.69 11.16
C GLU A 66 1.42 5.32 11.68
N SER A 67 0.96 5.25 12.93
CA SER A 67 0.64 3.99 13.63
C SER A 67 -0.50 3.21 12.97
N THR A 68 -1.38 3.89 12.23
CA THR A 68 -2.49 3.28 11.49
C THR A 68 -2.04 2.56 10.21
N LYS A 69 -0.76 2.67 9.82
CA LYS A 69 -0.25 2.11 8.55
C LYS A 69 0.34 0.71 8.66
N ALA A 70 0.37 0.06 9.83
CA ALA A 70 0.99 -1.26 9.99
C ALA A 70 0.52 -2.30 8.96
N THR A 71 -0.80 -2.41 8.74
CA THR A 71 -1.41 -3.31 7.74
C THR A 71 -1.01 -2.94 6.31
N ALA A 72 -1.00 -1.64 5.98
CA ALA A 72 -0.58 -1.15 4.67
C ALA A 72 0.91 -1.43 4.42
N ILE A 73 1.77 -1.21 5.41
CA ILE A 73 3.21 -1.50 5.34
C ILE A 73 3.43 -2.99 5.10
N LEU A 74 2.75 -3.86 5.83
CA LEU A 74 2.88 -5.31 5.64
C LEU A 74 2.46 -5.73 4.22
N GLY A 75 1.31 -5.24 3.74
CA GLY A 75 0.86 -5.50 2.37
C GLY A 75 1.86 -4.98 1.33
N ALA A 76 2.39 -3.77 1.54
CA ALA A 76 3.35 -3.15 0.64
C ALA A 76 4.66 -3.95 0.56
N LEU A 77 5.21 -4.38 1.69
CA LEU A 77 6.42 -5.22 1.72
C LEU A 77 6.19 -6.55 0.98
N ARG A 78 5.00 -7.14 1.10
CA ARG A 78 4.64 -8.40 0.42
C ARG A 78 4.48 -8.27 -1.09
N THR A 79 4.34 -7.05 -1.63
CA THR A 79 4.41 -6.84 -3.09
C THR A 79 5.79 -7.19 -3.66
N GLY A 80 6.82 -7.19 -2.81
CA GLY A 80 8.21 -7.47 -3.19
C GLY A 80 8.85 -6.39 -4.05
N VAL A 81 8.30 -5.17 -4.10
CA VAL A 81 8.88 -4.05 -4.87
C VAL A 81 9.63 -3.05 -4.00
N ILE A 82 9.61 -3.18 -2.66
CA ILE A 82 10.28 -2.27 -1.72
C ILE A 82 11.58 -2.89 -1.27
N ASP A 83 12.70 -2.21 -1.51
CA ASP A 83 14.03 -2.64 -1.06
C ASP A 83 14.35 -2.11 0.33
N VAL A 84 13.93 -0.87 0.61
CA VAL A 84 14.20 -0.19 1.88
C VAL A 84 12.92 0.40 2.44
N LEU A 85 12.65 0.14 3.72
CA LEU A 85 11.57 0.76 4.46
C LEU A 85 12.14 1.70 5.53
N ALA A 86 11.81 2.99 5.43
CA ALA A 86 12.00 3.96 6.51
C ALA A 86 10.70 4.12 7.30
N THR A 87 10.71 3.67 8.56
CA THR A 87 9.51 3.66 9.41
C THR A 87 9.85 3.92 10.89
N SER A 88 8.83 4.16 11.70
CA SER A 88 8.95 4.20 13.15
C SER A 88 9.19 2.80 13.74
N ALA A 89 9.88 2.74 14.89
CA ALA A 89 10.15 1.49 15.60
C ALA A 89 8.88 0.77 16.07
N SER A 90 7.80 1.52 16.36
CA SER A 90 6.49 0.96 16.70
C SER A 90 5.90 0.21 15.50
N ASN A 91 5.87 0.83 14.32
CA ASN A 91 5.39 0.18 13.10
C ASN A 91 6.23 -1.05 12.72
N ALA A 92 7.56 -0.95 12.82
CA ALA A 92 8.44 -2.10 12.56
C ALA A 92 8.08 -3.31 13.45
N ARG A 93 7.89 -3.08 14.76
CA ARG A 93 7.45 -4.14 15.70
C ARG A 93 6.07 -4.69 15.35
N SER A 94 5.10 -3.83 15.05
CA SER A 94 3.75 -4.25 14.66
C SER A 94 3.78 -5.13 13.43
N VAL A 95 4.53 -4.75 12.39
CA VAL A 95 4.65 -5.52 11.14
C VAL A 95 5.30 -6.88 11.40
N ILE A 96 6.38 -6.94 12.18
CA ILE A 96 7.05 -8.20 12.55
C ILE A 96 6.09 -9.13 13.30
N ASN A 97 5.30 -8.60 14.23
CA ASN A 97 4.34 -9.40 15.00
C ASN A 97 3.21 -9.92 14.10
N MET A 98 2.68 -9.08 13.21
CA MET A 98 1.65 -9.46 12.25
C MET A 98 2.15 -10.55 11.27
N GLN A 99 3.39 -10.45 10.80
CA GLN A 99 3.97 -11.44 9.90
C GLN A 99 4.16 -12.82 10.55
N LYS A 100 4.37 -12.88 11.87
CA LYS A 100 4.49 -14.16 12.60
C LYS A 100 3.16 -14.83 12.89
N ALA A 101 2.07 -14.06 12.92
CA ALA A 101 0.73 -14.54 13.23
C ALA A 101 -0.01 -15.09 12.00
N LEU A 102 0.54 -14.89 10.80
CA LEU A 102 0.02 -15.32 9.49
C LEU A 102 0.90 -16.42 8.92
#